data_AF-A0A7N2KX84-F1
#
_entry.id   AF-A0A7N2KX84-F1
#
_cell.length_a   1.000
_cell.length_b   1.000
_cell.length_c   1.000
_cell.angle_alpha   90.00
_cell.angle_beta   90.00
_cell.angle_gamma   90.00
#
_symmetry.space_group_name_H-M   'P 1'
#
loop_
_entity.id
_entity.type
_entity.pdbx_description
1 polymer ?
#
loop_
_entity_poly.entity_id
_entity_poly.type
_entity_poly.pdbx_seq_one_letter_code
_entity_poly.pdbx_strand_id
1 'polypeptide(L)'
;MASLWPHHIIPYFELSKFLPQKGHKVSFISTRKNIHGRPKLAPTLSPLINLVELPLPYIDGLPQAAESTSELSSHQVPYLKKAYDMLEPHLTQFLQNSDVTLTGLSMILFLTGYHKS
;
A
#
# COMPACT_ATOMS: atom_id res chain seq x y z
N MET A 1 -1.08 13.25 -1.49
CA MET A 1 0.33 13.64 -1.80
C MET A 1 1.33 13.06 -0.79
N ALA A 2 0.94 12.80 0.47
CA ALA A 2 1.87 12.37 1.52
C ALA A 2 2.08 10.83 1.62
N SER A 3 1.14 10.01 1.15
CA SER A 3 1.14 8.55 1.33
C SER A 3 2.27 7.77 0.65
N LEU A 4 2.97 8.36 -0.34
CA LEU A 4 4.07 7.72 -1.06
C LEU A 4 5.43 7.86 -0.36
N TRP A 5 5.49 8.61 0.73
CA TRP A 5 6.72 8.76 1.50
C TRP A 5 6.83 7.65 2.56
N PRO A 6 8.03 7.12 2.80
CA PRO A 6 8.24 6.01 3.74
C PRO A 6 7.66 6.25 5.14
N HIS A 7 7.74 7.49 5.65
CA HIS A 7 7.24 7.85 6.98
C HIS A 7 5.71 7.79 7.13
N HIS A 8 4.95 7.77 6.02
CA HIS A 8 3.51 7.53 6.06
C HIS A 8 3.19 6.04 6.13
N ILE A 9 3.98 5.19 5.47
CA ILE A 9 3.69 3.74 5.41
C ILE A 9 3.98 3.04 6.75
N ILE A 10 5.04 3.47 7.47
CA ILE A 10 5.45 2.89 8.75
C ILE A 10 4.34 2.88 9.82
N PRO A 11 3.69 4.02 10.17
CA PRO A 11 2.66 4.02 11.20
C PRO A 11 1.45 3.15 10.82
N TYR A 12 1.11 3.05 9.54
CA TYR A 12 0.04 2.16 9.07
C TYR A 12 0.44 0.68 9.18
N PHE A 13 1.68 0.33 8.86
CA PHE A 13 2.19 -1.03 9.07
C PHE A 13 2.17 -1.40 10.55
N GLU A 14 2.57 -0.49 11.43
CA GLU A 14 2.49 -0.70 12.88
C GLU A 14 1.04 -0.85 13.36
N LEU A 15 0.11 0.00 12.89
CA LEU A 15 -1.31 -0.13 13.20
C LEU A 15 -1.88 -1.51 12.78
N SER A 16 -1.45 -2.02 11.62
CA SER A 16 -1.89 -3.32 11.10
C SER A 16 -1.55 -4.49 12.04
N LYS A 17 -0.54 -4.34 12.92
CA LYS A 17 -0.12 -5.35 13.90
C LYS A 17 -1.01 -5.40 15.14
N PHE A 18 -1.71 -4.31 15.45
CA PHE A 18 -2.55 -4.22 16.65
C PHE A 18 -4.00 -4.64 16.40
N LEU A 19 -4.52 -4.40 15.20
CA LEU A 19 -5.91 -4.70 14.84
C LEU A 19 -6.30 -6.20 14.98
N PRO A 20 -5.43 -7.18 14.67
CA PRO A 20 -5.79 -8.59 14.86
C PRO A 20 -5.98 -8.97 16.33
N GLN A 21 -5.31 -8.27 17.24
CA GLN A 21 -5.47 -8.48 18.69
C GLN A 21 -6.84 -8.03 19.20
N LYS A 22 -7.59 -7.28 18.38
CA LYS A 22 -8.97 -6.84 18.64
C LYS A 22 -10.00 -7.68 17.88
N GLY A 23 -9.58 -8.77 17.24
CA GLY A 23 -10.47 -9.67 16.49
C GLY A 23 -10.74 -9.23 15.05
N HIS A 24 -9.99 -8.25 14.52
CA HIS A 24 -10.15 -7.82 13.13
C HIS A 24 -9.32 -8.67 12.17
N LYS A 25 -9.90 -8.98 11.00
CA LYS A 25 -9.15 -9.49 9.85
C LYS A 25 -8.41 -8.33 9.19
N VAL A 26 -7.11 -8.47 8.97
CA VAL A 26 -6.27 -7.40 8.42
C VAL A 26 -5.65 -7.85 7.11
N SER A 27 -5.81 -7.03 6.07
CA SER A 27 -4.99 -7.09 4.86
C SER A 27 -4.19 -5.80 4.75
N PHE A 28 -2.86 -5.91 4.66
CA PHE A 28 -1.97 -4.79 4.40
C PHE A 28 -1.59 -4.78 2.91
N ILE A 29 -2.13 -3.81 2.18
CA ILE A 29 -2.03 -3.75 0.72
C ILE A 29 -1.00 -2.67 0.34
N SER A 30 0.04 -3.04 -0.41
CA SER A 30 1.02 -2.09 -0.94
C SER A 30 1.82 -2.70 -2.09
N THR A 31 2.77 -1.96 -2.63
CA THR A 31 3.72 -2.49 -3.63
C THR A 31 4.78 -3.37 -2.96
N ARG A 32 5.43 -4.21 -3.76
CA ARG A 32 6.36 -5.25 -3.28
C ARG A 32 7.50 -4.71 -2.43
N LYS A 33 8.19 -3.66 -2.87
CA LYS A 33 9.29 -3.04 -2.11
C LYS A 33 8.80 -2.32 -0.86
N ASN A 34 7.57 -1.79 -0.87
CA ASN A 34 7.00 -1.18 0.34
C ASN A 34 6.63 -2.20 1.41
N ILE A 35 6.27 -3.43 1.02
CA ILE A 35 6.06 -4.54 1.95
C ILE A 35 7.40 -5.13 2.43
N HIS A 36 8.28 -5.50 1.50
CA HIS A 36 9.55 -6.15 1.84
C HIS A 36 10.58 -5.19 2.47
N GLY A 37 10.45 -3.89 2.24
CA GLY A 37 11.26 -2.85 2.87
C GLY A 37 10.87 -2.58 4.34
N ARG A 38 10.10 -3.47 4.97
CA ARG A 38 9.68 -3.37 6.37
C ARG A 38 10.21 -4.55 7.18
N PRO A 39 10.31 -4.41 8.51
CA PRO A 39 10.64 -5.54 9.38
C PRO A 39 9.67 -6.70 9.16
N LYS A 40 10.20 -7.92 9.13
CA LYS A 40 9.37 -9.13 9.03
C LYS A 40 8.39 -9.19 10.19
N LEU A 41 7.17 -9.62 9.91
CA LEU A 41 6.18 -9.88 10.94
C LEU A 41 6.69 -10.97 11.89
N ALA A 42 6.38 -10.82 13.17
CA ALA A 42 6.62 -11.89 14.14
C ALA A 42 5.82 -13.14 13.74
N PRO A 43 6.33 -14.37 13.97
CA PRO A 43 5.64 -15.61 13.58
C PRO A 43 4.20 -15.72 14.10
N THR A 44 3.91 -15.11 15.25
CA THR A 44 2.57 -15.05 15.85
C THR A 44 1.60 -14.11 15.12
N LEU A 45 2.11 -13.09 14.44
CA LEU A 45 1.33 -12.10 13.68
C LEU A 45 1.22 -12.46 12.19
N SER A 46 2.21 -13.16 11.64
CA SER A 46 2.22 -13.59 10.23
C SER A 46 0.92 -14.27 9.76
N PRO A 47 0.29 -15.20 10.51
CA PRO A 47 -0.98 -15.80 10.06
C PRO A 47 -2.19 -14.87 10.22
N LEU A 48 -2.06 -13.76 10.95
CA LEU A 48 -3.16 -12.85 11.28
C LEU A 48 -3.25 -11.64 10.35
N ILE A 49 -2.20 -11.38 9.57
CA ILE A 49 -2.08 -10.23 8.67
C ILE A 49 -1.78 -10.76 7.28
N ASN A 50 -2.71 -10.53 6.36
CA ASN A 50 -2.53 -10.85 4.96
C ASN A 50 -1.75 -9.71 4.26
N LEU A 51 -0.53 -9.97 3.81
CA LEU A 51 0.26 -9.00 3.05
C LEU A 51 -0.11 -9.15 1.56
N VAL A 52 -0.70 -8.10 0.98
CA VAL A 52 -1.20 -8.12 -0.40
C VAL A 52 -0.30 -7.22 -1.24
N GLU A 53 0.45 -7.84 -2.13
CA GLU A 53 1.34 -7.15 -3.06
C GLU A 53 0.58 -6.74 -4.33
N LEU A 54 0.54 -5.45 -4.61
CA LEU A 54 0.04 -4.94 -5.90
C LEU A 54 1.22 -4.70 -6.86
N PRO A 55 1.15 -5.20 -8.10
CA PRO A 55 2.20 -5.01 -9.07
C PRO A 55 2.20 -3.56 -9.55
N LEU A 56 3.26 -2.80 -9.24
CA LEU A 56 3.41 -1.45 -9.75
C LEU A 56 3.65 -1.50 -11.27
N PRO A 57 2.80 -0.87 -12.09
CA PRO A 57 2.94 -0.92 -13.54
C PRO A 57 4.17 -0.15 -14.00
N TYR A 58 4.76 -0.61 -15.09
CA TYR A 58 5.83 0.12 -15.76
C TYR A 58 5.29 1.42 -16.37
N ILE A 59 6.03 2.51 -16.16
CA ILE A 59 5.76 3.83 -16.75
C ILE A 59 7.06 4.42 -17.27
N ASP A 60 7.05 4.89 -18.52
CA ASP A 60 8.18 5.61 -19.09
C ASP A 60 8.49 6.87 -18.27
N GLY A 61 9.77 7.10 -17.98
CA GLY A 61 10.24 8.15 -17.06
C GLY A 61 10.31 7.75 -15.57
N LEU A 62 9.81 6.57 -15.18
CA LEU A 62 9.99 6.01 -13.84
C LEU A 62 11.08 4.92 -13.86
N PRO A 63 12.12 4.99 -13.00
CA PRO A 63 13.08 3.91 -12.84
C PRO A 63 12.38 2.59 -12.47
N GLN A 64 12.73 1.50 -13.15
CA GLN A 64 12.02 0.21 -13.08
C GLN A 64 11.83 -0.34 -11.65
N ALA A 65 12.76 -0.02 -10.74
CA ALA A 65 12.73 -0.52 -9.37
C ALA A 65 12.23 0.51 -8.35
N ALA A 66 11.81 1.72 -8.76
CA ALA A 66 11.41 2.76 -7.83
C ALA A 66 9.93 2.62 -7.44
N GLU A 67 9.68 2.44 -6.15
CA GLU A 67 8.33 2.33 -5.59
C GLU A 67 8.05 3.36 -4.48
N SER A 68 9.05 4.16 -4.12
CA SER A 68 9.01 5.19 -3.08
C SER A 68 9.53 6.53 -3.59
N THR A 69 8.98 7.63 -3.10
CA THR A 69 9.49 8.98 -3.40
C THR A 69 10.92 9.20 -2.92
N SER A 70 11.38 8.44 -1.92
CA SER A 70 12.77 8.49 -1.43
C SER A 70 13.79 7.98 -2.44
N GLU A 71 13.35 7.26 -3.47
CA GLU A 71 14.22 6.70 -4.52
C GLU A 71 14.26 7.59 -5.75
N LEU A 72 13.57 8.73 -5.71
CA LEU A 72 13.28 9.56 -6.87
C LEU A 72 13.73 11.00 -6.66
N SER A 73 14.12 11.63 -7.75
CA SER A 73 14.19 13.08 -7.82
C SER A 73 12.80 13.70 -7.94
N SER A 74 12.67 14.99 -7.60
CA SER A 74 11.37 15.69 -7.58
C SER A 74 10.61 15.62 -8.92
N HIS A 75 11.31 15.65 -10.05
CA HIS A 75 10.70 15.57 -11.38
C HIS A 75 10.17 14.17 -11.75
N GLN A 76 10.59 13.12 -11.03
CA GLN A 76 10.15 11.75 -11.25
C GLN A 76 8.91 11.38 -10.41
N VAL A 77 8.63 12.13 -9.34
CA VAL A 77 7.48 11.91 -8.44
C VAL A 77 6.13 11.88 -9.18
N PRO A 78 5.85 12.71 -10.21
CA PRO A 78 4.60 12.63 -10.97
C PRO A 78 4.41 11.29 -11.69
N TYR A 79 5.49 10.67 -12.19
CA TYR A 79 5.41 9.35 -12.85
C TYR A 79 5.10 8.26 -11.83
N LEU A 80 5.68 8.34 -10.63
CA LEU A 80 5.35 7.44 -9.53
C LEU A 80 3.86 7.57 -9.18
N LYS A 81 3.35 8.80 -9.04
CA LYS A 81 1.92 9.03 -8.79
C LYS A 81 1.06 8.35 -9.86
N LYS A 82 1.37 8.55 -11.13
CA LYS A 82 0.64 7.93 -12.24
C LYS A 82 0.65 6.39 -12.15
N ALA A 83 1.77 5.79 -11.76
CA ALA A 83 1.87 4.34 -11.60
C ALA A 83 0.98 3.82 -10.45
N TYR A 84 0.90 4.58 -9.36
CA TYR A 84 0.00 4.26 -8.24
C TYR A 84 -1.47 4.48 -8.60
N ASP A 85 -1.82 5.51 -9.37
CA ASP A 85 -3.19 5.73 -9.84
C ASP A 85 -3.68 4.53 -10.70
N MET A 86 -2.77 3.90 -11.46
CA MET A 86 -3.04 2.70 -12.26
C MET A 86 -3.20 1.40 -11.45
N LEU A 87 -3.02 1.43 -10.13
CA LEU A 87 -3.29 0.26 -9.27
C LEU A 87 -4.78 0.09 -8.95
N GLU A 88 -5.63 1.06 -9.26
CA GLU A 88 -7.06 1.04 -8.97
C GLU A 88 -7.75 -0.26 -9.44
N PRO A 89 -7.55 -0.77 -10.67
CA PRO A 89 -8.18 -2.02 -11.10
C PRO A 89 -7.76 -3.23 -10.25
N HIS A 90 -6.48 -3.31 -9.87
CA HIS A 90 -5.96 -4.41 -9.04
C HIS A 90 -6.53 -4.34 -7.62
N LEU A 91 -6.62 -3.13 -7.06
CA LEU A 91 -7.25 -2.90 -5.77
C LEU A 91 -8.74 -3.25 -5.81
N THR A 92 -9.45 -2.79 -6.83
CA THR A 92 -10.88 -3.07 -7.03
C THR A 92 -11.13 -4.57 -7.15
N GLN A 93 -10.34 -5.27 -7.97
CA GLN A 93 -10.42 -6.73 -8.11
C GLN A 93 -10.15 -7.45 -6.77
N PHE A 94 -9.14 -7.01 -6.01
CA PHE A 94 -8.88 -7.58 -4.69
C PHE A 94 -10.08 -7.41 -3.76
N LEU A 95 -10.62 -6.19 -3.67
CA LEU A 95 -11.74 -5.86 -2.79
C LEU A 95 -12.98 -6.68 -3.14
N GLN A 96 -13.32 -6.81 -4.43
CA GLN A 96 -14.46 -7.59 -4.91
C GLN A 96 -14.36 -9.08 -4.57
N ASN A 97 -13.14 -9.63 -4.53
CA ASN A 97 -12.88 -11.04 -4.24
C ASN A 97 -12.59 -11.31 -2.76
N SER A 98 -12.68 -10.29 -1.91
CA SER A 98 -12.37 -10.38 -0.49
C SER A 98 -13.63 -10.28 0.35
N ASP A 99 -13.69 -11.03 1.46
CA ASP A 99 -14.73 -10.87 2.49
C ASP A 99 -14.52 -9.59 3.34
N VAL A 100 -13.84 -8.57 2.81
CA VAL A 100 -13.56 -7.33 3.53
C VAL A 100 -14.84 -6.51 3.59
N THR A 101 -15.55 -6.59 4.71
CA THR A 101 -16.67 -5.68 4.96
C THR A 101 -16.13 -4.28 5.25
N LEU A 102 -16.51 -3.29 4.43
CA LEU A 102 -16.14 -1.88 4.59
C LEU A 102 -16.67 -1.23 5.90
N THR A 103 -17.36 -1.99 6.75
CA THR A 103 -18.07 -1.49 7.94
C THR A 103 -17.23 -1.41 9.20
N GLY A 104 -15.94 -1.76 9.18
CA GLY A 104 -15.11 -1.68 10.37
C GLY A 104 -13.65 -1.39 10.07
N LEU A 105 -13.30 -0.10 9.93
CA LEU A 105 -11.93 0.46 10.03
C LEU A 105 -10.78 -0.41 9.47
N SER A 106 -11.03 -1.19 8.42
CA SER A 106 -9.98 -1.82 7.64
C SER A 106 -9.50 -0.77 6.67
N MET A 107 -8.39 -0.18 7.08
CA MET A 107 -7.59 0.85 6.45
C MET A 107 -7.30 0.55 4.96
N ILE A 108 -8.29 0.77 4.10
CA ILE A 108 -8.06 1.10 2.70
C ILE A 108 -7.60 2.55 2.72
N LEU A 109 -6.30 2.77 2.98
CA LEU A 109 -5.75 4.10 2.76
C LEU A 109 -5.47 4.26 1.27
N PHE A 110 -6.52 4.76 0.62
CA PHE A 110 -6.66 5.16 -0.76
C PHE A 110 -5.39 5.68 -1.42
N LEU A 111 -5.14 5.12 -2.60
CA LEU A 111 -4.24 5.65 -3.64
C LEU A 111 -4.80 6.89 -4.33
N THR A 112 -6.02 7.34 -4.01
CA THR A 112 -6.54 8.58 -4.58
C THR A 112 -5.97 9.78 -3.83
N GLY A 113 -4.76 10.18 -4.22
CA GLY A 113 -4.32 11.55 -4.10
C GLY A 113 -5.19 12.44 -4.98
N TYR A 114 -6.39 12.73 -4.48
CA TYR A 114 -7.39 13.72 -4.89
C TYR A 114 -7.03 14.50 -6.16
N HIS A 115 -7.73 14.19 -7.25
CA HIS A 115 -7.80 15.03 -8.42
C HIS A 115 -8.81 16.15 -8.11
N LYS A 116 -8.34 17.39 -7.92
CA LYS A 116 -9.15 18.58 -8.18
C LYS A 116 -8.26 19.81 -8.39
N SER A 117 -8.64 20.55 -9.44
CA SER A 117 -8.05 21.73 -10.09
C SER A 117 -6.70 21.52 -10.77
#